data_AF-A0A8C5AAJ9-F1
#
_entry.id   AF-A0A8C5AAJ9-F1
#
_cell.length_a   1.000
_cell.length_b   1.000
_cell.length_c   1.000
_cell.angle_alpha   90.00
_cell.angle_beta   90.00
_cell.angle_gamma   90.00
#
_symmetry.space_group_name_H-M   'P 1'
#
loop_
_entity.id
_entity.type
_entity.pdbx_description
1 polymer ?
#
loop_
_entity_poly.entity_id
_entity_poly.type
_entity_poly.pdbx_seq_one_letter_code
_entity_poly.pdbx_strand_id
1 'polypeptide(L)'
;MLILACLTMLSVCGSVRTVVKADFKRWILRDRSFSRLSELDWDLIQRVHLKGSFNVTRAAWNHMKEQKFGRIIMTASAAGLYGNFGQANYSAAKLGLLGLSNTLAIEGRKLNIHCNTIAPIANSRLTQNIMPADILENLKPEYVSPLVLWLCHEQCEETGALFEVGAGWIGKLRWERSPGHVLLRKNHPMSPEAVRDQWDNICDFKDASHPATVNESLMSMLSMLNKEPAGDGLVANPTSSLGHNPAQAVGYKFPDHTFSYTEMQCILYALGVGMSTKDPDHLRFLYEGHENFACLPTYGVIISQAAVMDSGLTNIPGLEINPTQVRLTPKSLRVKGLVAYVFQRHTRVSVCVVASYRLMGLLGFSPVWTQAALYRLSGDRNPLHIDPSFSAMGGFKDPILHGLCSFGFASRHILKQYANNDPARFCAIKVRLVKPVLPGQSLQTEMWKEGNRVHFQCKVKETGSLTLSGGYVDLYEDQTSDPKALQPAADLQSRLVFAEIGRRIQASGAGLVEQVKGVFGWEITQDGKTVAQWTIDLKNGAGALHEGPYSGKADVSIAVSDADFMALAFMAGKLKIKGNIMLGQKLDIILKDVAKL
;
A
#
# COMPACT_ATOMS: atom_id res chain seq x y z
N MET A 1 7.01 -29.85 -42.62
CA MET A 1 5.52 -29.79 -42.55
C MET A 1 4.99 -28.62 -41.70
N LEU A 2 5.44 -28.38 -40.45
CA LEU A 2 5.01 -27.21 -39.66
C LEU A 2 5.57 -25.87 -40.15
N ILE A 3 6.84 -25.83 -40.57
CA ILE A 3 7.42 -24.68 -41.29
C ILE A 3 6.64 -24.41 -42.59
N LEU A 4 6.16 -25.49 -43.24
CA LEU A 4 5.34 -25.40 -44.43
C LEU A 4 4.00 -24.69 -44.14
N ALA A 5 3.37 -24.95 -42.98
CA ALA A 5 2.13 -24.26 -42.60
C ALA A 5 2.32 -22.76 -42.33
N CYS A 6 3.43 -22.33 -41.71
CA CYS A 6 3.77 -20.91 -41.61
C CYS A 6 4.02 -20.27 -42.98
N LEU A 7 4.74 -20.98 -43.87
CA LEU A 7 4.97 -20.53 -45.24
C LEU A 7 3.67 -20.49 -46.08
N THR A 8 2.73 -21.41 -45.84
CA THR A 8 1.39 -21.41 -46.46
C THR A 8 0.53 -20.26 -45.92
N MET A 9 0.61 -19.92 -44.62
CA MET A 9 -0.06 -18.73 -44.08
C MET A 9 0.50 -17.43 -44.68
N LEU A 10 1.82 -17.36 -44.89
CA LEU A 10 2.45 -16.25 -45.62
C LEU A 10 1.97 -16.18 -47.08
N SER A 11 1.83 -17.33 -47.76
CA SER A 11 1.35 -17.36 -49.15
C SER A 11 -0.15 -17.05 -49.31
N VAL A 12 -0.95 -17.29 -48.27
CA VAL A 12 -2.42 -17.09 -48.30
C VAL A 12 -2.85 -15.74 -47.73
N CYS A 13 -2.21 -15.27 -46.65
CA CYS A 13 -2.63 -14.07 -45.91
C CYS A 13 -1.63 -12.90 -45.97
N GLY A 14 -0.45 -13.10 -46.54
CA GLY A 14 0.58 -12.04 -46.69
C GLY A 14 1.28 -11.60 -45.39
N SER A 15 0.84 -12.05 -44.22
CA SER A 15 1.49 -11.73 -42.93
C SER A 15 1.20 -12.78 -41.85
N VAL A 16 2.09 -12.91 -40.87
CA VAL A 16 1.92 -13.74 -39.67
C VAL A 16 1.98 -12.85 -38.43
N ARG A 17 0.83 -12.66 -37.77
CA ARG A 17 0.67 -11.81 -36.59
C ARG A 17 0.58 -12.60 -35.27
N THR A 18 0.07 -13.82 -35.34
CA THR A 18 -0.17 -14.67 -34.18
C THR A 18 0.38 -16.07 -34.43
N VAL A 19 1.12 -16.60 -33.47
CA VAL A 19 1.57 -17.99 -33.44
C VAL A 19 1.02 -18.63 -32.17
N VAL A 20 -0.09 -19.35 -32.33
CA VAL A 20 -0.58 -20.25 -31.28
C VAL A 20 -0.05 -21.64 -31.61
N LYS A 21 0.97 -22.09 -30.88
CA LYS A 21 1.39 -23.50 -30.96
C LYS A 21 0.48 -24.33 -30.05
N ALA A 22 -0.75 -24.55 -30.51
CA ALA A 22 -1.64 -25.51 -29.91
C ALA A 22 -1.52 -26.84 -30.69
N ASP A 23 -0.85 -27.82 -30.09
CA ASP A 23 -0.50 -29.10 -30.72
C ASP A 23 -1.71 -30.06 -30.87
N PHE A 24 -2.83 -29.59 -31.43
CA PHE A 24 -4.08 -30.35 -31.49
C PHE A 24 -4.07 -31.56 -32.45
N LYS A 25 -3.16 -31.64 -33.43
CA LYS A 25 -3.10 -32.79 -34.37
C LYS A 25 -1.90 -33.73 -34.19
N ARG A 26 -0.92 -33.41 -33.35
CA ARG A 26 0.32 -34.21 -33.16
C ARG A 26 0.84 -34.25 -31.73
N TRP A 27 -0.04 -34.13 -30.74
CA TRP A 27 0.38 -34.45 -29.38
C TRP A 27 0.73 -35.93 -29.30
N ILE A 28 2.02 -36.21 -29.17
CA ILE A 28 2.53 -37.53 -28.85
C ILE A 28 2.89 -37.55 -27.37
N LEU A 29 2.43 -38.59 -26.68
CA LEU A 29 2.92 -39.00 -25.37
C LEU A 29 3.73 -40.28 -25.55
N ARG A 30 4.80 -40.40 -24.78
CA ARG A 30 5.65 -41.58 -24.70
C ARG A 30 5.99 -41.82 -23.24
N ASP A 31 4.93 -42.10 -22.48
CA ASP A 31 5.01 -42.23 -21.03
C ASP A 31 5.65 -43.57 -20.67
N ARG A 32 6.77 -43.49 -19.96
CA ARG A 32 7.60 -44.61 -19.50
C ARG A 32 8.23 -44.22 -18.17
N SER A 33 8.31 -45.17 -17.23
CA SER A 33 9.16 -45.00 -16.06
C SER A 33 10.59 -44.66 -16.51
N PHE A 34 11.31 -43.85 -15.74
CA PHE A 34 12.59 -43.30 -16.17
C PHE A 34 13.58 -44.37 -16.65
N SER A 35 13.67 -45.50 -15.94
CA SER A 35 14.52 -46.65 -16.31
C SER A 35 14.13 -47.38 -17.60
N ARG A 36 12.89 -47.20 -18.09
CA ARG A 36 12.35 -47.83 -19.30
C ARG A 36 12.21 -46.84 -20.45
N LEU A 37 12.68 -45.61 -20.28
CA LEU A 37 12.61 -44.56 -21.27
C LEU A 37 13.72 -44.78 -22.32
N SER A 38 13.34 -45.04 -23.57
CA SER A 38 14.32 -45.17 -24.65
C SER A 38 14.77 -43.79 -25.17
N GLU A 39 15.96 -43.73 -25.76
CA GLU A 39 16.46 -42.54 -26.47
C GLU A 39 15.46 -42.05 -27.53
N LEU A 40 14.83 -42.96 -28.26
CA LEU A 40 13.83 -42.61 -29.26
C LEU A 40 12.58 -41.95 -28.62
N ASP A 41 12.12 -42.47 -27.48
CA ASP A 41 10.98 -41.88 -26.75
C ASP A 41 11.32 -40.48 -26.22
N TRP A 42 12.58 -40.24 -25.82
CA TRP A 42 13.06 -38.92 -25.45
C TRP A 42 13.11 -37.98 -26.65
N ASP A 43 13.83 -38.37 -27.70
CA ASP A 43 14.09 -37.56 -28.89
C ASP A 43 12.81 -37.14 -29.60
N LEU A 44 11.85 -38.05 -29.73
CA LEU A 44 10.57 -37.74 -30.39
C LEU A 44 9.81 -36.66 -29.63
N ILE A 45 9.78 -36.74 -28.30
CA ILE A 45 9.08 -35.76 -27.45
C ILE A 45 9.77 -34.40 -27.52
N GLN A 46 11.11 -34.34 -27.38
CA GLN A 46 11.86 -33.09 -27.49
C GLN A 46 11.73 -32.46 -28.88
N ARG A 47 11.80 -33.28 -29.94
CA ARG A 47 11.71 -32.83 -31.32
C ARG A 47 10.36 -32.21 -31.65
N VAL A 48 9.27 -32.83 -31.19
CA VAL A 48 7.90 -32.37 -31.48
C VAL A 48 7.55 -31.14 -30.65
N HIS A 49 7.73 -31.21 -29.33
CA HIS A 49 7.27 -30.16 -28.42
C HIS A 49 8.23 -28.96 -28.42
N LEU A 50 9.46 -29.15 -27.95
CA LEU A 50 10.41 -28.05 -27.73
C LEU A 50 11.02 -27.55 -29.04
N LYS A 51 11.68 -28.42 -29.79
CA LYS A 51 12.34 -28.04 -31.06
C LYS A 51 11.33 -27.64 -32.13
N GLY A 52 10.16 -28.27 -32.14
CA GLY A 52 9.05 -27.90 -33.02
C GLY A 52 8.57 -26.47 -32.78
N SER A 53 8.35 -26.10 -31.51
CA SER A 53 7.95 -24.73 -31.14
C SER A 53 9.04 -23.71 -31.48
N PHE A 54 10.30 -24.00 -31.15
CA PHE A 54 11.44 -23.17 -31.55
C PHE A 54 11.46 -22.91 -33.06
N ASN A 55 11.36 -23.96 -33.89
CA ASN A 55 11.44 -23.82 -35.34
C ASN A 55 10.30 -22.97 -35.91
N VAL A 56 9.07 -23.17 -35.41
CA VAL A 56 7.89 -22.41 -35.85
C VAL A 56 8.01 -20.95 -35.45
N THR A 57 8.33 -20.68 -34.19
CA THR A 57 8.48 -19.31 -33.70
C THR A 57 9.62 -18.57 -34.39
N ARG A 58 10.76 -19.24 -34.58
CA ARG A 58 11.90 -18.67 -35.32
C ARG A 58 11.53 -18.30 -36.76
N ALA A 59 10.74 -19.13 -37.44
CA ALA A 59 10.29 -18.84 -38.79
C ALA A 59 9.35 -17.61 -38.86
N ALA A 60 8.51 -17.40 -37.85
CA ALA A 60 7.61 -16.25 -37.77
C ALA A 60 8.27 -14.96 -37.25
N TRP A 61 9.37 -15.07 -36.50
CA TRP A 61 9.96 -13.98 -35.71
C TRP A 61 10.31 -12.73 -36.53
N ASN A 62 11.01 -12.91 -37.65
CA ASN A 62 11.43 -11.77 -38.47
C ASN A 62 10.23 -11.03 -39.09
N HIS A 63 9.17 -11.75 -39.46
CA HIS A 63 7.94 -11.13 -39.96
C HIS A 63 7.22 -10.32 -38.88
N MET A 64 7.14 -10.83 -37.65
CA MET A 64 6.57 -10.09 -36.51
C MET A 64 7.41 -8.85 -36.18
N LYS A 65 8.74 -8.96 -36.28
CA LYS A 65 9.68 -7.84 -36.11
C LYS A 65 9.44 -6.72 -37.10
N GLU A 66 9.32 -7.05 -38.39
CA GLU A 66 9.04 -6.10 -39.47
C GLU A 66 7.70 -5.39 -39.26
N GLN A 67 6.69 -6.12 -38.80
CA GLN A 67 5.33 -5.60 -38.53
C GLN A 67 5.21 -4.84 -37.21
N LYS A 68 6.20 -4.93 -36.31
CA LYS A 68 6.14 -4.42 -34.93
C LYS A 68 4.87 -4.90 -34.19
N PHE A 69 4.50 -6.15 -34.44
CA PHE A 69 3.39 -6.81 -33.77
C PHE A 69 3.59 -8.32 -33.83
N GLY A 70 3.45 -8.97 -32.67
CA GLY A 70 3.45 -10.42 -32.58
C GLY A 70 2.79 -10.91 -31.30
N ARG A 71 2.07 -12.02 -31.38
CA ARG A 71 1.52 -12.72 -30.22
C ARG A 71 1.86 -14.19 -30.31
N ILE A 72 2.55 -14.72 -29.31
CA ILE A 72 3.07 -16.09 -29.29
C ILE A 72 2.58 -16.80 -28.03
N ILE A 73 2.02 -18.00 -28.19
CA ILE A 73 1.62 -18.86 -27.07
C ILE A 73 2.43 -20.14 -27.08
N MET A 74 3.09 -20.40 -25.96
CA MET A 74 3.73 -21.68 -25.64
C MET A 74 2.79 -22.54 -24.78
N THR A 75 2.70 -23.83 -25.10
CA THR A 75 1.84 -24.77 -24.38
C THR A 75 2.68 -25.69 -23.49
N ALA A 76 2.84 -25.30 -22.22
CA ALA A 76 3.41 -26.12 -21.16
C ALA A 76 2.37 -27.11 -20.60
N SER A 77 2.55 -27.60 -19.37
CA SER A 77 1.61 -28.48 -18.68
C SER A 77 1.92 -28.52 -17.18
N ALA A 78 0.94 -28.87 -16.36
CA ALA A 78 1.15 -29.16 -14.95
C ALA A 78 2.25 -30.21 -14.72
N ALA A 79 2.34 -31.25 -15.58
CA ALA A 79 3.42 -32.23 -15.54
C ALA A 79 4.81 -31.60 -15.75
N GLY A 80 4.94 -30.57 -16.61
CA GLY A 80 6.17 -29.82 -16.76
C GLY A 80 6.49 -28.95 -15.54
N LEU A 81 5.48 -28.34 -14.93
CA LEU A 81 5.64 -27.43 -13.79
C LEU A 81 5.97 -28.14 -12.49
N TYR A 82 5.30 -29.26 -12.22
CA TYR A 82 5.32 -29.95 -10.93
C TYR A 82 5.96 -31.35 -10.99
N GLY A 83 6.23 -31.84 -12.20
CA GLY A 83 6.60 -33.24 -12.43
C GLY A 83 5.39 -34.16 -12.46
N ASN A 84 5.53 -35.30 -13.15
CA ASN A 84 4.55 -36.39 -13.10
C ASN A 84 5.25 -37.74 -13.33
N PHE A 85 4.78 -38.78 -12.64
CA PHE A 85 5.40 -40.11 -12.73
C PHE A 85 5.34 -40.65 -14.16
N GLY A 86 6.48 -41.18 -14.63
CA GLY A 86 6.57 -41.77 -15.97
C GLY A 86 6.61 -40.77 -17.14
N GLN A 87 6.76 -39.47 -16.86
CA GLN A 87 6.72 -38.41 -17.88
C GLN A 87 7.98 -37.54 -17.91
N ALA A 88 9.16 -38.09 -17.63
CA ALA A 88 10.40 -37.31 -17.54
C ALA A 88 10.75 -36.56 -18.86
N ASN A 89 10.66 -37.25 -20.01
CA ASN A 89 10.82 -36.66 -21.35
C ASN A 89 9.82 -35.52 -21.61
N TYR A 90 8.55 -35.76 -21.30
CA TYR A 90 7.46 -34.84 -21.55
C TYR A 90 7.54 -33.60 -20.64
N SER A 91 7.79 -33.80 -19.35
CA SER A 91 7.94 -32.73 -18.36
C SER A 91 9.13 -31.82 -18.71
N ALA A 92 10.28 -32.41 -19.07
CA ALA A 92 11.44 -31.66 -19.52
C ALA A 92 11.16 -30.80 -20.76
N ALA A 93 10.47 -31.37 -21.77
CA ALA A 93 10.10 -30.61 -22.96
C ALA A 93 9.14 -29.46 -22.64
N LYS A 94 8.16 -29.69 -21.76
CA LYS A 94 7.11 -28.70 -21.41
C LYS A 94 7.64 -27.56 -20.55
N LEU A 95 8.53 -27.83 -19.60
CA LEU A 95 9.20 -26.76 -18.84
C LEU A 95 10.24 -26.04 -19.69
N GLY A 96 10.89 -26.72 -20.64
CA GLY A 96 11.77 -26.10 -21.63
C GLY A 96 11.06 -25.06 -22.50
N LEU A 97 9.76 -25.24 -22.78
CA LEU A 97 8.96 -24.24 -23.49
C LEU A 97 8.77 -22.95 -22.68
N LEU A 98 8.62 -23.05 -21.36
CA LEU A 98 8.58 -21.89 -20.46
C LEU A 98 9.92 -21.14 -20.50
N GLY A 99 11.04 -21.86 -20.44
CA GLY A 99 12.38 -21.26 -20.58
C GLY A 99 12.57 -20.52 -21.91
N LEU A 100 12.09 -21.11 -23.01
CA LEU A 100 12.08 -20.46 -24.33
C LEU A 100 11.20 -19.19 -24.32
N SER A 101 9.98 -19.28 -23.77
CA SER A 101 9.05 -18.15 -23.66
C SER A 101 9.65 -16.98 -22.88
N ASN A 102 10.35 -17.24 -21.78
CA ASN A 102 10.96 -16.21 -20.94
C ASN A 102 11.94 -15.33 -21.74
N THR A 103 12.77 -15.96 -22.57
CA THR A 103 13.75 -15.24 -23.40
C THR A 103 13.06 -14.47 -24.53
N LEU A 104 12.11 -15.10 -25.23
CA LEU A 104 11.38 -14.46 -26.33
C LEU A 104 10.55 -13.26 -25.86
N ALA A 105 9.97 -13.33 -24.66
CA ALA A 105 9.25 -12.21 -24.07
C ALA A 105 10.16 -10.98 -23.86
N ILE A 106 11.42 -11.19 -23.50
CA ILE A 106 12.41 -10.12 -23.31
C ILE A 106 12.85 -9.55 -24.67
N GLU A 107 13.23 -10.42 -25.61
CA GLU A 107 13.69 -10.00 -26.95
C GLU A 107 12.58 -9.28 -27.75
N GLY A 108 11.33 -9.70 -27.57
CA GLY A 108 10.18 -9.20 -28.32
C GLY A 108 9.53 -7.94 -27.75
N ARG A 109 9.73 -7.61 -26.46
CA ARG A 109 8.97 -6.55 -25.75
C ARG A 109 9.05 -5.19 -26.45
N LYS A 110 10.24 -4.75 -26.85
CA LYS A 110 10.44 -3.44 -27.53
C LYS A 110 9.81 -3.38 -28.93
N LEU A 111 9.44 -4.53 -29.47
CA LEU A 111 8.90 -4.69 -30.82
C LEU A 111 7.40 -5.01 -30.80
N ASN A 112 6.75 -4.92 -29.63
CA ASN A 112 5.35 -5.34 -29.42
C ASN A 112 5.10 -6.79 -29.86
N ILE A 113 6.10 -7.65 -29.59
CA ILE A 113 5.99 -9.10 -29.75
C ILE A 113 5.89 -9.70 -28.35
N HIS A 114 4.70 -10.19 -28.01
CA HIS A 114 4.42 -10.77 -26.70
C HIS A 114 4.48 -12.30 -26.78
N CYS A 115 5.09 -12.92 -25.76
CA CYS A 115 5.17 -14.37 -25.66
C CYS A 115 4.74 -14.80 -24.27
N ASN A 116 3.63 -15.55 -24.19
CA ASN A 116 3.09 -16.06 -22.93
C ASN A 116 3.01 -17.59 -22.97
N THR A 117 2.99 -18.20 -21.79
CA THR A 117 2.89 -19.65 -21.62
C THR A 117 1.59 -20.02 -20.91
N ILE A 118 0.94 -21.08 -21.39
CA ILE A 118 -0.22 -21.68 -20.72
C ILE A 118 0.07 -23.13 -20.35
N ALA A 119 -0.49 -23.57 -19.24
CA ALA A 119 -0.53 -24.95 -18.76
C ALA A 119 -2.00 -25.39 -18.67
N PRO A 120 -2.57 -25.90 -19.77
CA PRO A 120 -3.99 -26.21 -19.83
C PRO A 120 -4.34 -27.56 -19.19
N ILE A 121 -5.54 -27.63 -18.62
CA ILE A 121 -6.23 -28.85 -18.23
C ILE A 121 -7.52 -28.92 -19.04
N ALA A 122 -7.58 -29.87 -19.98
CA ALA A 122 -8.75 -30.09 -20.82
C ALA A 122 -8.93 -31.59 -21.13
N ASN A 123 -10.18 -31.98 -21.33
CA ASN A 123 -10.59 -33.26 -21.88
C ASN A 123 -10.07 -33.38 -23.30
N SER A 124 -9.17 -34.34 -23.51
CA SER A 124 -8.62 -34.68 -24.80
C SER A 124 -8.37 -36.18 -24.85
N ARG A 125 -8.07 -36.70 -26.05
CA ARG A 125 -7.64 -38.10 -26.23
C ARG A 125 -6.50 -38.53 -25.28
N LEU A 126 -5.75 -37.56 -24.74
CA LEU A 126 -4.59 -37.78 -23.88
C LEU A 126 -4.95 -37.91 -22.39
N THR A 127 -6.10 -37.37 -21.98
CA THR A 127 -6.56 -37.36 -20.58
C THR A 127 -7.71 -38.34 -20.32
N GLN A 128 -8.31 -38.89 -21.39
CA GLN A 128 -9.44 -39.84 -21.33
C GLN A 128 -9.18 -41.10 -20.51
N ASN A 129 -7.95 -41.59 -20.45
CA ASN A 129 -7.60 -42.81 -19.70
C ASN A 129 -7.12 -42.52 -18.27
N ILE A 130 -7.10 -41.25 -17.86
CA ILE A 130 -6.55 -40.80 -16.57
C ILE A 130 -7.66 -40.33 -15.64
N MET A 131 -8.74 -39.76 -16.18
CA MET A 131 -9.81 -39.12 -15.40
C MET A 131 -11.17 -39.82 -15.59
N PRO A 132 -12.01 -39.85 -14.54
CA PRO A 132 -13.42 -40.24 -14.62
C PRO A 132 -14.23 -39.42 -15.65
N ALA A 133 -15.28 -40.03 -16.21
CA ALA A 133 -16.07 -39.44 -17.30
C ALA A 133 -16.83 -38.16 -16.89
N ASP A 134 -17.35 -38.11 -15.67
CA ASP A 134 -18.05 -36.97 -15.06
C ASP A 134 -17.15 -35.74 -14.87
N ILE A 135 -15.86 -35.96 -14.59
CA ILE A 135 -14.86 -34.89 -14.53
C ILE A 135 -14.51 -34.41 -15.95
N LEU A 136 -14.36 -35.34 -16.90
CA LEU A 136 -14.03 -35.02 -18.29
C LEU A 136 -15.11 -34.19 -19.00
N GLU A 137 -16.38 -34.34 -18.65
CA GLU A 137 -17.48 -33.51 -19.17
C GLU A 137 -17.36 -32.03 -18.81
N ASN A 138 -16.72 -31.73 -17.67
CA ASN A 138 -16.51 -30.38 -17.17
C ASN A 138 -15.17 -29.76 -17.62
N LEU A 139 -14.32 -30.52 -18.31
CA LEU A 139 -13.01 -30.08 -18.80
C LEU A 139 -13.04 -29.75 -20.30
N LYS A 140 -14.05 -29.01 -20.75
CA LYS A 140 -14.21 -28.66 -22.16
C LYS A 140 -13.04 -27.79 -22.67
N PRO A 141 -12.40 -28.12 -23.82
CA PRO A 141 -11.34 -27.28 -24.42
C PRO A 141 -11.75 -25.83 -24.65
N GLU A 142 -13.05 -25.59 -24.85
CA GLU A 142 -13.68 -24.28 -25.00
C GLU A 142 -13.47 -23.38 -23.78
N TYR A 143 -13.15 -23.93 -22.61
CA TYR A 143 -12.81 -23.16 -21.41
C TYR A 143 -11.37 -22.65 -21.40
N VAL A 144 -10.51 -23.14 -22.30
CA VAL A 144 -9.11 -22.66 -22.47
C VAL A 144 -9.03 -21.58 -23.56
N SER A 145 -9.83 -21.71 -24.62
CA SER A 145 -9.79 -20.83 -25.79
C SER A 145 -9.92 -19.33 -25.49
N PRO A 146 -10.78 -18.86 -24.55
CA PRO A 146 -10.89 -17.44 -24.23
C PRO A 146 -9.57 -16.83 -23.73
N LEU A 147 -8.82 -17.55 -22.89
CA LEU A 147 -7.51 -17.08 -22.42
C LEU A 147 -6.51 -16.95 -23.56
N VAL A 148 -6.47 -17.94 -24.46
CA VAL A 148 -5.60 -17.90 -25.64
C VAL A 148 -5.94 -16.69 -26.53
N LEU A 149 -7.23 -16.46 -26.79
CA LEU A 149 -7.69 -15.32 -27.57
C LEU A 149 -7.32 -13.99 -26.91
N TRP A 150 -7.54 -13.85 -25.60
CA TRP A 150 -7.17 -12.66 -24.85
C TRP A 150 -5.66 -12.39 -24.94
N LEU A 151 -4.82 -13.38 -24.64
CA LEU A 151 -3.35 -13.24 -24.70
C LEU A 151 -2.83 -12.99 -26.13
N CYS A 152 -3.63 -13.29 -27.16
CA CYS A 152 -3.35 -13.00 -28.56
C CYS A 152 -4.03 -11.74 -29.09
N HIS A 153 -4.79 -11.01 -28.26
CA HIS A 153 -5.43 -9.78 -28.66
C HIS A 153 -4.43 -8.63 -28.71
N GLU A 154 -4.67 -7.64 -29.57
CA GLU A 154 -3.78 -6.48 -29.72
C GLU A 154 -3.72 -5.61 -28.46
N GLN A 155 -4.83 -5.51 -27.73
CA GLN A 155 -4.93 -4.75 -26.47
C GLN A 155 -4.31 -5.47 -25.27
N CYS A 156 -3.89 -6.73 -25.40
CA CYS A 156 -3.27 -7.45 -24.29
C CYS A 156 -1.79 -7.04 -24.16
N GLU A 157 -1.45 -6.44 -23.01
CA GLU A 157 -0.09 -5.99 -22.68
C GLU A 157 0.76 -7.06 -21.96
N GLU A 158 0.15 -8.20 -21.61
CA GLU A 158 0.83 -9.26 -20.88
C GLU A 158 1.90 -9.93 -21.76
N THR A 159 3.11 -10.11 -21.22
CA THR A 159 4.21 -10.84 -21.88
C THR A 159 5.14 -11.47 -20.84
N GLY A 160 5.62 -12.68 -21.10
CA GLY A 160 6.46 -13.45 -20.19
C GLY A 160 5.68 -14.08 -19.03
N ALA A 161 4.35 -14.16 -19.12
CA ALA A 161 3.51 -14.73 -18.08
C ALA A 161 3.30 -16.24 -18.27
N LEU A 162 3.00 -16.91 -17.15
CA LEU A 162 2.60 -18.31 -17.08
C LEU A 162 1.21 -18.40 -16.45
N PHE A 163 0.30 -19.11 -17.12
CA PHE A 163 -1.05 -19.34 -16.62
C PHE A 163 -1.40 -20.84 -16.57
N GLU A 164 -2.01 -21.29 -15.48
CA GLU A 164 -2.79 -22.53 -15.47
C GLU A 164 -4.25 -22.21 -15.83
N VAL A 165 -4.88 -23.09 -16.61
CA VAL A 165 -6.23 -22.84 -17.13
C VAL A 165 -7.00 -24.15 -17.35
N GLY A 166 -8.25 -24.20 -16.91
CA GLY A 166 -9.13 -25.36 -17.09
C GLY A 166 -10.42 -25.21 -16.29
N ALA A 167 -11.48 -25.93 -16.67
CA ALA A 167 -12.77 -25.91 -15.97
C ALA A 167 -13.40 -24.51 -15.75
N GLY A 168 -13.05 -23.52 -16.58
CA GLY A 168 -13.49 -22.12 -16.41
C GLY A 168 -12.68 -21.32 -15.39
N TRP A 169 -11.65 -21.90 -14.79
CA TRP A 169 -10.71 -21.22 -13.90
C TRP A 169 -9.40 -20.86 -14.62
N ILE A 170 -8.83 -19.72 -14.26
CA ILE A 170 -7.53 -19.22 -14.76
C ILE A 170 -6.72 -18.73 -13.56
N GLY A 171 -5.49 -19.23 -13.40
CA GLY A 171 -4.54 -18.77 -12.39
C GLY A 171 -3.21 -18.37 -13.02
N LYS A 172 -2.58 -17.31 -12.49
CA LYS A 172 -1.24 -16.86 -12.91
C LYS A 172 -0.18 -17.37 -11.94
N LEU A 173 0.91 -17.90 -12.47
CA LEU A 173 2.03 -18.44 -11.70
C LEU A 173 3.25 -17.54 -11.83
N ARG A 174 4.09 -17.51 -10.79
CA ARG A 174 5.38 -16.84 -10.78
C ARG A 174 6.35 -17.54 -9.83
N TRP A 175 7.64 -17.27 -10.00
CA TRP A 175 8.67 -17.76 -9.08
C TRP A 175 8.63 -17.00 -7.74
N GLU A 176 8.94 -17.74 -6.69
CA GLU A 176 9.18 -17.23 -5.35
C GLU A 176 10.56 -17.75 -4.91
N ARG A 177 11.34 -16.90 -4.24
CA ARG A 177 12.70 -17.22 -3.80
C ARG A 177 12.86 -16.81 -2.34
N SER A 178 13.29 -17.75 -1.49
CA SER A 178 13.65 -17.46 -0.11
C SER A 178 14.71 -16.34 -0.02
N PRO A 179 14.80 -15.63 1.12
CA PRO A 179 15.91 -14.71 1.38
C PRO A 179 17.29 -15.38 1.28
N GLY A 180 17.34 -16.69 1.54
CA GLY A 180 18.55 -17.48 1.61
C GLY A 180 19.37 -17.18 2.87
N HIS A 181 20.58 -17.74 2.92
CA HIS A 181 21.51 -17.53 4.03
C HIS A 181 22.94 -17.43 3.53
N VAL A 182 23.74 -16.53 4.12
CA VAL A 182 25.15 -16.36 3.75
C VAL A 182 26.01 -17.29 4.60
N LEU A 183 26.65 -18.26 3.96
CA LEU A 183 27.48 -19.27 4.63
C LEU A 183 28.98 -18.96 4.59
N LEU A 184 29.39 -17.99 3.75
CA LEU A 184 30.78 -17.60 3.63
C LEU A 184 31.23 -16.98 4.95
N ARG A 185 32.33 -17.47 5.52
CA ARG A 185 32.95 -16.90 6.72
C ARG A 185 34.36 -16.44 6.38
N LYS A 186 34.81 -15.33 6.97
CA LYS A 186 36.14 -14.78 6.71
C LYS A 186 37.20 -15.81 7.13
N ASN A 187 38.14 -16.09 6.23
CA ASN A 187 39.24 -17.05 6.43
C ASN A 187 38.83 -18.50 6.72
N HIS A 188 37.58 -18.88 6.44
CA HIS A 188 37.10 -20.26 6.58
C HIS A 188 36.55 -20.76 5.25
N PRO A 189 36.97 -21.95 4.79
CA PRO A 189 36.38 -22.56 3.60
C PRO A 189 34.92 -22.91 3.88
N MET A 190 34.07 -22.78 2.85
CA MET A 190 32.68 -23.25 2.93
C MET A 190 32.68 -24.78 3.01
N SER A 191 31.91 -25.34 3.94
CA SER A 191 31.77 -26.79 4.12
C SER A 191 30.33 -27.27 3.91
N PRO A 192 30.12 -28.55 3.55
CA PRO A 192 28.78 -29.15 3.52
C PRO A 192 28.05 -29.09 4.86
N GLU A 193 28.78 -29.18 5.97
CA GLU A 193 28.22 -29.09 7.33
C GLU A 193 27.63 -27.70 7.59
N ALA A 194 28.29 -26.62 7.14
CA ALA A 194 27.75 -25.27 7.26
C ALA A 194 26.44 -25.11 6.49
N VAL A 195 26.30 -25.76 5.32
CA VAL A 195 25.04 -25.79 4.55
C VAL A 195 23.95 -26.53 5.34
N ARG A 196 24.25 -27.73 5.85
CA ARG A 196 23.32 -28.53 6.66
C ARG A 196 22.83 -27.75 7.88
N ASP A 197 23.75 -27.14 8.62
CA ASP A 197 23.45 -26.47 9.89
C ASP A 197 22.62 -25.18 9.71
N GLN A 198 22.54 -24.66 8.48
CA GLN A 198 21.73 -23.49 8.11
C GLN A 198 20.61 -23.83 7.13
N TRP A 199 20.30 -25.12 6.94
CA TRP A 199 19.34 -25.58 5.93
C TRP A 199 17.94 -24.96 6.13
N ASP A 200 17.47 -24.89 7.37
CA ASP A 200 16.17 -24.31 7.70
C ASP A 200 16.10 -22.83 7.30
N ASN A 201 17.19 -22.07 7.48
CA ASN A 201 17.26 -20.65 7.08
C ASN A 201 17.35 -20.49 5.56
N ILE A 202 18.01 -21.42 4.85
CA ILE A 202 18.08 -21.41 3.39
C ILE A 202 16.69 -21.70 2.78
N CYS A 203 15.92 -22.58 3.41
CA CYS A 203 14.61 -23.04 2.97
C CYS A 203 13.43 -22.27 3.57
N ASP A 204 13.65 -21.20 4.32
CA ASP A 204 12.57 -20.36 4.88
C ASP A 204 12.01 -19.39 3.82
N PHE A 205 10.70 -19.49 3.56
CA PHE A 205 9.98 -18.65 2.59
C PHE A 205 9.17 -17.52 3.23
N LYS A 206 9.25 -17.30 4.54
CA LYS A 206 8.43 -16.30 5.25
C LYS A 206 8.55 -14.88 4.70
N ASP A 207 9.75 -14.46 4.33
CA ASP A 207 10.05 -13.14 3.74
C ASP A 207 10.50 -13.28 2.27
N ALA A 208 9.91 -14.23 1.54
CA ALA A 208 10.32 -14.53 0.17
C ALA A 208 10.12 -13.36 -0.82
N SER A 209 10.96 -13.38 -1.85
CA SER A 209 10.99 -12.41 -2.94
C SER A 209 10.45 -13.01 -4.24
N HIS A 210 10.03 -12.17 -5.18
CA HIS A 210 9.59 -12.58 -6.52
C HIS A 210 10.53 -12.02 -7.59
N PRO A 211 11.76 -12.56 -7.74
CA PRO A 211 12.71 -12.04 -8.71
C PRO A 211 12.15 -12.16 -10.14
N ALA A 212 12.06 -11.04 -10.85
CA ALA A 212 11.48 -10.96 -12.19
C ALA A 212 12.55 -10.99 -13.29
N THR A 213 13.81 -10.67 -12.96
CA THR A 213 14.92 -10.64 -13.91
C THR A 213 16.19 -11.31 -13.39
N VAL A 214 17.06 -11.73 -14.31
CA VAL A 214 18.39 -12.26 -13.99
C VAL A 214 19.23 -11.22 -13.23
N ASN A 215 19.11 -9.93 -13.60
CA ASN A 215 19.85 -8.85 -12.96
C ASN A 215 19.43 -8.64 -11.50
N GLU A 216 18.12 -8.65 -11.19
CA GLU A 216 17.64 -8.59 -9.80
C GLU A 216 18.17 -9.76 -8.96
N SER A 217 18.17 -10.96 -9.55
CA SER A 217 18.72 -12.15 -8.90
C SER A 217 20.21 -12.00 -8.57
N LEU A 218 21.01 -11.55 -9.55
CA LEU A 218 22.46 -11.33 -9.41
C LEU A 218 22.77 -10.23 -8.39
N MET A 219 22.10 -9.08 -8.48
CA MET A 219 22.31 -7.97 -7.57
C MET A 219 21.99 -8.34 -6.12
N SER A 220 20.95 -9.17 -5.93
CA SER A 220 20.64 -9.72 -4.59
C SER A 220 21.82 -10.53 -4.06
N MET A 221 22.39 -11.45 -4.84
CA MET A 221 23.54 -12.27 -4.41
C MET A 221 24.80 -11.42 -4.16
N LEU A 222 25.10 -10.46 -5.04
CA LEU A 222 26.26 -9.57 -4.87
C LEU A 222 26.12 -8.68 -3.63
N SER A 223 24.91 -8.22 -3.32
CA SER A 223 24.65 -7.45 -2.09
C SER A 223 24.96 -8.24 -0.82
N MET A 224 24.84 -9.57 -0.87
CA MET A 224 25.14 -10.45 0.25
C MET A 224 26.65 -10.68 0.43
N LEU A 225 27.47 -10.56 -0.62
CA LEU A 225 28.95 -10.58 -0.49
C LEU A 225 29.49 -9.35 0.24
N ASN A 226 28.80 -8.23 0.12
CA ASN A 226 29.17 -6.97 0.77
C ASN A 226 28.69 -6.89 2.23
N LYS A 227 27.85 -7.83 2.68
CA LYS A 227 27.51 -7.99 4.09
C LYS A 227 28.64 -8.80 4.73
N GLU A 228 29.42 -8.19 5.64
CA GLU A 228 30.43 -8.94 6.37
C GLU A 228 29.79 -10.15 7.06
N PRO A 229 30.49 -11.31 7.08
CA PRO A 229 29.95 -12.49 7.72
C PRO A 229 29.78 -12.24 9.22
N ALA A 230 28.62 -12.61 9.74
CA ALA A 230 28.33 -12.58 11.17
C ALA A 230 29.46 -13.34 11.90
N GLY A 231 30.26 -12.60 12.67
CA GLY A 231 31.36 -13.17 13.44
C GLY A 231 30.81 -14.11 14.51
N ASP A 232 31.35 -15.32 14.57
CA ASP A 232 31.18 -16.20 15.73
C ASP A 232 31.70 -15.46 16.97
N GLY A 233 30.90 -15.46 18.04
CA GLY A 233 31.21 -14.77 19.27
C GLY A 233 32.48 -15.31 19.92
N LEU A 234 33.56 -14.54 19.91
CA LEU A 234 34.67 -14.65 20.85
C LEU A 234 35.21 -13.25 21.22
N VAL A 235 35.57 -13.18 22.49
CA VAL A 235 35.98 -12.06 23.35
C VAL A 235 36.97 -11.06 22.71
N ALA A 236 36.80 -9.78 23.08
CA ALA A 236 37.48 -8.58 22.58
C ALA A 236 39.02 -8.53 22.66
N ASN A 237 39.61 -7.68 21.81
CA ASN A 237 40.74 -6.81 22.19
C ASN A 237 40.78 -5.53 21.31
N PRO A 238 40.78 -4.30 21.87
CA PRO A 238 40.70 -3.07 21.09
C PRO A 238 42.09 -2.44 20.91
N THR A 239 42.83 -2.83 19.87
CA THR A 239 44.00 -2.06 19.40
C THR A 239 44.36 -2.43 17.97
N SER A 240 43.64 -1.85 17.00
CA SER A 240 44.17 -1.61 15.65
C SER A 240 43.31 -0.58 14.94
N SER A 241 43.69 0.69 15.09
CA SER A 241 43.18 1.80 14.29
C SER A 241 43.71 1.68 12.86
N LEU A 242 42.92 1.14 11.94
CA LEU A 242 43.07 1.42 10.51
C LEU A 242 42.42 2.78 10.22
N GLY A 243 43.14 3.65 9.53
CA GLY A 243 42.78 5.06 9.34
C GLY A 243 41.49 5.23 8.53
N HIS A 244 40.50 5.90 9.12
CA HIS A 244 39.26 6.28 8.44
C HIS A 244 39.36 7.74 8.03
N ASN A 245 38.95 8.08 6.80
CA ASN A 245 38.90 9.45 6.32
C ASN A 245 37.43 9.93 6.21
N PRO A 246 36.93 10.70 7.21
CA PRO A 246 35.57 11.24 7.20
C PRO A 246 35.26 12.16 6.02
N ALA A 247 36.27 12.62 5.26
CA ALA A 247 36.07 13.43 4.07
C ALA A 247 35.24 12.71 2.99
N GLN A 248 35.24 11.37 2.96
CA GLN A 248 34.45 10.59 2.00
C GLN A 248 32.93 10.65 2.25
N ALA A 249 32.51 11.01 3.48
CA ALA A 249 31.10 11.19 3.82
C ALA A 249 30.55 12.57 3.42
N VAL A 250 31.43 13.56 3.19
CA VAL A 250 31.02 14.94 2.90
C VAL A 250 30.47 15.03 1.48
N GLY A 251 29.19 15.39 1.36
CA GLY A 251 28.50 15.53 0.07
C GLY A 251 27.90 14.23 -0.48
N TYR A 252 27.92 13.14 0.29
CA TYR A 252 27.23 11.90 -0.06
C TYR A 252 25.74 12.15 -0.29
N LYS A 253 25.22 11.69 -1.43
CA LYS A 253 23.80 11.77 -1.78
C LYS A 253 23.16 10.43 -1.48
N PHE A 254 22.17 10.44 -0.59
CA PHE A 254 21.34 9.27 -0.35
C PHE A 254 20.56 8.92 -1.62
N PRO A 255 20.37 7.63 -1.92
CA PRO A 255 19.51 7.22 -3.02
C PRO A 255 18.05 7.65 -2.75
N ASP A 256 17.28 7.81 -3.82
CA ASP A 256 15.86 8.07 -3.70
C ASP A 256 15.17 6.85 -3.06
N HIS A 257 14.34 7.12 -2.04
CA HIS A 257 13.56 6.10 -1.36
C HIS A 257 12.08 6.30 -1.64
N THR A 258 11.45 5.27 -2.21
CA THR A 258 10.00 5.24 -2.42
C THR A 258 9.35 4.47 -1.28
N PHE A 259 8.31 5.04 -0.69
CA PHE A 259 7.52 4.42 0.35
C PHE A 259 6.04 4.47 -0.03
N SER A 260 5.35 3.34 0.05
CA SER A 260 3.92 3.23 -0.22
C SER A 260 3.19 2.90 1.07
N TYR A 261 2.05 3.54 1.28
CA TYR A 261 1.17 3.29 2.42
C TYR A 261 -0.29 3.42 1.98
N THR A 262 -1.15 2.76 2.74
CA THR A 262 -2.61 2.82 2.62
C THR A 262 -3.21 3.34 3.92
N GLU A 263 -4.54 3.42 3.96
CA GLU A 263 -5.34 3.73 5.13
C GLU A 263 -4.97 2.83 6.32
N MET A 264 -4.61 1.58 6.06
CA MET A 264 -4.20 0.62 7.08
C MET A 264 -2.99 1.12 7.90
N GLN A 265 -1.93 1.62 7.26
CA GLN A 265 -0.77 2.13 8.02
C GLN A 265 -1.10 3.43 8.76
N CYS A 266 -1.97 4.27 8.20
CA CYS A 266 -2.46 5.48 8.87
C CYS A 266 -3.19 5.13 10.18
N ILE A 267 -4.10 4.14 10.12
CA ILE A 267 -4.88 3.66 11.26
C ILE A 267 -3.96 2.98 12.29
N LEU A 268 -3.04 2.11 11.85
CA LEU A 268 -2.07 1.47 12.73
C LEU A 268 -1.19 2.49 13.48
N TYR A 269 -0.75 3.54 12.79
CA TYR A 269 -0.02 4.63 13.45
C TYR A 269 -0.89 5.39 14.45
N ALA A 270 -2.12 5.74 14.09
CA ALA A 270 -3.05 6.43 14.99
C ALA A 270 -3.31 5.62 16.27
N LEU A 271 -3.54 4.31 16.15
CA LEU A 271 -3.64 3.38 17.29
C LEU A 271 -2.32 3.30 18.06
N GLY A 272 -1.18 3.25 17.37
CA GLY A 272 0.16 3.22 17.93
C GLY A 272 0.51 4.47 18.75
N VAL A 273 -0.11 5.62 18.47
CA VAL A 273 -0.02 6.85 19.28
C VAL A 273 -1.24 7.04 20.18
N GLY A 274 -1.96 5.96 20.45
CA GLY A 274 -2.98 5.82 21.48
C GLY A 274 -4.34 6.43 21.15
N MET A 275 -4.64 6.69 19.88
CA MET A 275 -6.02 6.96 19.48
C MET A 275 -6.86 5.69 19.72
N SER A 276 -8.12 5.89 20.03
CA SER A 276 -9.02 4.83 20.47
C SER A 276 -10.44 5.14 20.04
N THR A 277 -11.17 4.11 19.61
CA THR A 277 -12.59 4.18 19.25
C THR A 277 -13.50 4.58 20.43
N LYS A 278 -12.98 4.62 21.66
CA LYS A 278 -13.69 5.13 22.83
C LYS A 278 -13.93 6.64 22.80
N ASP A 279 -13.14 7.37 22.02
CA ASP A 279 -13.30 8.81 21.83
C ASP A 279 -13.79 9.03 20.38
N PRO A 280 -15.04 9.48 20.19
CA PRO A 280 -15.63 9.66 18.86
C PRO A 280 -14.79 10.55 17.94
N ASP A 281 -14.10 11.54 18.49
CA ASP A 281 -13.23 12.45 17.73
C ASP A 281 -12.05 11.71 17.07
N HIS A 282 -11.70 10.51 17.54
CA HIS A 282 -10.64 9.71 16.95
C HIS A 282 -11.09 8.91 15.72
N LEU A 283 -12.40 8.73 15.48
CA LEU A 283 -12.88 7.92 14.35
C LEU A 283 -12.38 8.44 13.00
N ARG A 284 -12.20 9.76 12.88
CA ARG A 284 -11.58 10.39 11.70
C ARG A 284 -10.14 9.95 11.41
N PHE A 285 -9.48 9.27 12.33
CA PHE A 285 -8.12 8.72 12.18
C PHE A 285 -8.11 7.19 12.18
N LEU A 286 -9.22 6.55 12.52
CA LEU A 286 -9.31 5.12 12.81
C LEU A 286 -10.24 4.35 11.89
N TYR A 287 -11.05 5.04 11.09
CA TYR A 287 -12.01 4.45 10.18
C TYR A 287 -11.96 5.12 8.82
N GLU A 288 -11.50 4.36 7.82
CA GLU A 288 -11.34 4.78 6.43
C GLU A 288 -12.66 5.23 5.77
N GLY A 289 -13.81 4.77 6.27
CA GLY A 289 -15.12 5.20 5.81
C GLY A 289 -15.64 6.49 6.46
N HIS A 290 -14.88 7.13 7.33
CA HIS A 290 -15.25 8.41 7.94
C HIS A 290 -15.12 9.55 6.90
N GLU A 291 -16.10 10.44 6.82
CA GLU A 291 -16.13 11.50 5.78
C GLU A 291 -14.88 12.39 5.79
N ASN A 292 -14.33 12.64 6.98
CA ASN A 292 -13.11 13.40 7.20
C ASN A 292 -11.91 12.51 7.54
N PHE A 293 -11.86 11.27 7.03
CA PHE A 293 -10.74 10.36 7.26
C PHE A 293 -9.42 11.02 6.86
N ALA A 294 -8.46 11.03 7.78
CA ALA A 294 -7.17 11.66 7.55
C ALA A 294 -6.06 10.93 8.29
N CYS A 295 -4.85 10.99 7.74
CA CYS A 295 -3.65 10.52 8.42
C CYS A 295 -3.18 11.56 9.43
N LEU A 296 -2.69 11.12 10.60
CA LEU A 296 -2.03 12.02 11.53
C LEU A 296 -0.77 12.62 10.88
N PRO A 297 -0.57 13.95 10.91
CA PRO A 297 0.56 14.61 10.22
C PRO A 297 1.93 14.07 10.65
N THR A 298 2.04 13.59 11.88
CA THR A 298 3.26 13.03 12.43
C THR A 298 3.62 11.65 11.89
N TYR A 299 2.72 10.95 11.19
CA TYR A 299 3.06 9.71 10.48
C TYR A 299 4.19 9.92 9.45
N GLY A 300 4.34 11.14 8.92
CA GLY A 300 5.42 11.47 8.00
C GLY A 300 6.84 11.17 8.54
N VAL A 301 7.04 11.14 9.87
CA VAL A 301 8.35 10.77 10.45
C VAL A 301 8.70 9.30 10.24
N ILE A 302 7.70 8.43 10.14
CA ILE A 302 7.90 6.99 9.88
C ILE A 302 8.52 6.80 8.49
N ILE A 303 8.04 7.56 7.51
CA ILE A 303 8.52 7.50 6.13
C ILE A 303 10.00 7.93 6.04
N SER A 304 10.39 9.02 6.73
CA SER A 304 11.81 9.41 6.78
C SER A 304 12.64 8.41 7.56
N GLN A 305 12.11 7.89 8.65
CA GLN A 305 12.84 6.95 9.48
C GLN A 305 13.15 5.66 8.72
N ALA A 306 12.21 5.13 7.93
CA ALA A 306 12.44 3.98 7.06
C ALA A 306 13.60 4.25 6.08
N ALA A 307 13.59 5.39 5.38
CA ALA A 307 14.68 5.77 4.47
C ALA A 307 16.05 5.87 5.18
N VAL A 308 16.07 6.39 6.41
CA VAL A 308 17.28 6.56 7.21
C VAL A 308 17.83 5.22 7.74
N MET A 309 16.94 4.31 8.16
CA MET A 309 17.30 3.05 8.84
C MET A 309 17.49 1.87 7.87
N ASP A 310 16.73 1.77 6.78
CA ASP A 310 16.77 0.61 5.88
C ASP A 310 17.98 0.64 4.92
N SER A 311 18.60 1.81 4.69
CA SER A 311 19.76 1.91 3.79
C SER A 311 20.60 3.17 3.91
N GLY A 312 20.12 4.23 4.57
CA GLY A 312 20.80 5.52 4.51
C GLY A 312 22.11 5.53 5.30
N LEU A 313 22.02 5.36 6.62
CA LEU A 313 23.13 5.70 7.53
C LEU A 313 24.33 4.75 7.46
N THR A 314 24.09 3.45 7.32
CA THR A 314 25.14 2.41 7.34
C THR A 314 25.92 2.29 6.02
N ASN A 315 25.47 2.95 4.96
CA ASN A 315 26.07 2.88 3.61
C ASN A 315 26.91 4.12 3.25
N ILE A 316 27.17 5.02 4.20
CA ILE A 316 27.97 6.22 3.96
C ILE A 316 29.46 5.86 4.02
N PRO A 317 30.22 6.00 2.92
CA PRO A 317 31.65 5.69 2.92
C PRO A 317 32.42 6.55 3.92
N GLY A 318 33.22 5.92 4.78
CA GLY A 318 34.03 6.60 5.79
C GLY A 318 33.29 7.00 7.08
N LEU A 319 32.02 6.59 7.25
CA LEU A 319 31.27 6.77 8.50
C LEU A 319 30.93 5.41 9.13
N GLU A 320 31.56 5.06 10.24
CA GLU A 320 31.22 3.87 11.01
C GLU A 320 30.14 4.23 12.04
N ILE A 321 28.92 3.75 11.82
CA ILE A 321 27.78 3.99 12.70
C ILE A 321 27.45 2.69 13.42
N ASN A 322 27.69 2.63 14.72
CA ASN A 322 27.18 1.56 15.57
C ASN A 322 25.66 1.72 15.75
N PRO A 323 24.80 0.83 15.22
CA PRO A 323 23.35 0.96 15.29
C PRO A 323 22.81 0.98 16.72
N THR A 324 23.50 0.31 17.66
CA THR A 324 23.13 0.28 19.08
C THR A 324 23.34 1.63 19.79
N GLN A 325 24.14 2.51 19.18
CA GLN A 325 24.44 3.86 19.69
C GLN A 325 23.76 4.97 18.87
N VAL A 326 22.96 4.63 17.86
CA VAL A 326 22.19 5.60 17.08
C VAL A 326 21.01 6.08 17.91
N ARG A 327 21.19 7.24 18.54
CA ARG A 327 20.09 7.93 19.24
C ARG A 327 19.35 8.84 18.27
N LEU A 328 18.10 8.49 17.98
CA LEU A 328 17.23 9.35 17.18
C LEU A 328 17.00 10.68 17.92
N THR A 329 17.28 11.78 17.25
CA THR A 329 16.87 13.13 17.68
C THR A 329 16.06 13.77 16.55
N PRO A 330 14.72 13.74 16.59
CA PRO A 330 13.92 14.48 15.62
C PRO A 330 14.24 15.97 15.74
N LYS A 331 14.76 16.59 14.69
CA LYS A 331 15.10 18.03 14.73
C LYS A 331 13.95 18.93 14.28
N SER A 332 13.11 18.48 13.36
CA SER A 332 11.87 19.13 12.92
C SER A 332 11.16 18.31 11.84
N LEU A 333 9.83 18.28 11.84
CA LEU A 333 8.99 17.86 10.71
C LEU A 333 8.22 19.08 10.21
N ARG A 334 8.12 19.27 8.88
CA ARG A 334 7.25 20.28 8.26
C ARG A 334 6.39 19.62 7.19
N VAL A 335 5.10 19.88 7.23
CA VAL A 335 4.13 19.44 6.22
C VAL A 335 4.05 20.54 5.15
N LYS A 336 4.30 20.19 3.90
CA LYS A 336 3.98 21.00 2.71
C LYS A 336 3.20 20.10 1.75
N GLY A 337 2.19 20.63 1.07
CA GLY A 337 1.42 19.89 0.06
C GLY A 337 2.34 19.15 -0.92
N LEU A 338 2.00 17.89 -1.20
CA LEU A 338 2.77 16.82 -1.85
C LEU A 338 4.23 16.68 -1.37
N VAL A 339 4.43 15.67 -0.52
CA VAL A 339 5.66 15.22 0.17
C VAL A 339 6.98 15.65 -0.50
N ALA A 340 7.74 16.52 0.17
CA ALA A 340 9.13 16.83 -0.19
C ALA A 340 10.02 17.00 1.06
N TYR A 341 11.05 16.17 1.19
CA TYR A 341 12.20 16.33 2.11
C TYR A 341 13.33 17.07 1.39
N VAL A 342 14.03 18.02 2.04
CA VAL A 342 15.43 18.38 1.68
C VAL A 342 16.22 18.97 2.88
N PHE A 343 17.36 18.32 3.15
CA PHE A 343 18.72 18.69 3.63
C PHE A 343 19.09 19.84 4.61
N GLN A 344 20.22 19.51 5.27
CA GLN A 344 21.09 20.11 6.27
C GLN A 344 21.76 21.47 5.90
N ARG A 345 21.93 22.37 6.87
CA ARG A 345 23.13 23.22 7.03
C ARG A 345 23.30 23.71 8.48
N HIS A 346 24.56 23.81 8.91
CA HIS A 346 25.00 24.22 10.24
C HIS A 346 24.75 25.70 10.54
N THR A 347 24.31 25.99 11.77
CA THR A 347 24.77 27.13 12.60
C THR A 347 24.38 26.87 14.06
N ARG A 348 25.33 27.05 14.99
CA ARG A 348 25.08 27.10 16.44
C ARG A 348 24.37 28.41 16.76
N VAL A 349 23.24 28.35 17.45
CA VAL A 349 22.79 29.38 18.41
C VAL A 349 22.01 28.65 19.51
N SER A 350 22.56 28.68 20.74
CA SER A 350 21.77 28.42 21.95
C SER A 350 21.23 29.76 22.42
N VAL A 351 19.92 29.87 22.56
CA VAL A 351 19.28 30.90 23.38
C VAL A 351 18.22 30.20 24.21
N CYS A 352 18.47 30.13 25.52
CA CYS A 352 17.49 29.78 26.52
C CYS A 352 16.93 31.10 27.05
N VAL A 353 15.74 31.49 26.61
CA VAL A 353 14.96 32.51 27.32
C VAL A 353 13.96 31.75 28.18
N VAL A 354 14.19 31.77 29.50
CA VAL A 354 13.20 31.34 30.48
C VAL A 354 12.26 32.53 30.68
N ALA A 355 11.18 32.59 29.92
CA ALA A 355 10.06 33.45 30.25
C ALA A 355 9.04 32.62 31.06
N SER A 356 8.53 33.19 32.14
CA SER A 356 7.49 32.57 32.95
C SER A 356 6.18 32.57 32.15
N TYR A 357 5.75 31.39 31.70
CA TYR A 357 4.50 31.23 30.97
C TYR A 357 3.43 30.61 31.86
N ARG A 358 2.19 31.11 31.74
CA ARG A 358 1.02 30.56 32.42
C ARG A 358 0.59 29.30 31.68
N LEU A 359 0.55 28.15 32.37
CA LEU A 359 0.11 26.87 31.80
C LEU A 359 -1.36 26.96 31.36
N MET A 360 -1.66 26.69 30.09
CA MET A 360 -3.03 26.84 29.53
C MET A 360 -3.69 25.51 29.11
N GLY A 361 -2.97 24.40 29.07
CA GLY A 361 -3.52 23.07 28.77
C GLY A 361 -2.69 21.94 29.39
N LEU A 362 -3.38 20.91 29.89
CA LEU A 362 -2.79 19.75 30.57
C LEU A 362 -3.58 18.50 30.20
N LEU A 363 -2.98 17.61 29.41
CA LEU A 363 -3.57 16.32 29.03
C LEU A 363 -2.65 15.19 29.46
N GLY A 364 -3.22 14.17 30.11
CA GLY A 364 -2.51 12.98 30.60
C GLY A 364 -3.00 11.71 29.91
N PHE A 365 -2.09 10.76 29.67
CA PHE A 365 -2.41 9.46 29.08
C PHE A 365 -1.51 8.36 29.66
N SER A 366 -2.03 7.14 29.79
CA SER A 366 -1.27 5.96 30.26
C SER A 366 -1.09 4.98 29.09
N PRO A 367 0.11 4.90 28.47
CA PRO A 367 0.46 3.86 27.52
C PRO A 367 0.23 2.49 28.12
N VAL A 368 -0.48 1.63 27.39
CA VAL A 368 -0.57 0.22 27.77
C VAL A 368 0.79 -0.44 27.63
N TRP A 369 1.03 -1.53 28.36
CA TRP A 369 2.29 -2.29 28.29
C TRP A 369 2.65 -2.74 26.87
N THR A 370 1.65 -2.91 26.01
CA THR A 370 1.80 -3.28 24.59
C THR A 370 2.01 -2.09 23.64
N GLN A 371 2.10 -0.84 24.14
CA GLN A 371 2.14 0.35 23.27
C GLN A 371 3.34 0.36 22.33
N ALA A 372 4.51 -0.04 22.81
CA ALA A 372 5.71 -0.17 21.97
C ALA A 372 5.57 -1.29 20.93
N ALA A 373 4.93 -2.40 21.32
CA ALA A 373 4.65 -3.53 20.42
C ALA A 373 3.64 -3.18 19.32
N LEU A 374 2.70 -2.26 19.59
CA LEU A 374 1.76 -1.74 18.60
C LEU A 374 2.41 -0.68 17.71
N TYR A 375 3.09 0.31 18.29
CA TYR A 375 3.70 1.41 17.54
C TYR A 375 4.78 0.94 16.56
N ARG A 376 5.56 -0.09 16.91
CA ARG A 376 6.57 -0.66 16.00
C ARG A 376 5.98 -1.19 14.69
N LEU A 377 4.69 -1.56 14.66
CA LEU A 377 4.02 -2.02 13.45
C LEU A 377 3.84 -0.90 12.43
N SER A 378 3.96 0.37 12.85
CA SER A 378 3.93 1.51 11.95
C SER A 378 5.20 1.60 11.08
N GLY A 379 6.35 1.06 11.51
CA GLY A 379 7.56 1.02 10.69
C GLY A 379 8.87 0.92 11.46
N ASP A 380 8.94 1.38 12.71
CA ASP A 380 10.17 1.27 13.52
C ASP A 380 10.28 -0.09 14.21
N ARG A 381 10.94 -1.03 13.53
CA ARG A 381 11.11 -2.42 13.99
C ARG A 381 12.29 -2.63 14.94
N ASN A 382 12.97 -1.58 15.41
CA ASN A 382 14.16 -1.70 16.25
C ASN A 382 13.89 -2.62 17.48
N PRO A 383 14.66 -3.72 17.65
CA PRO A 383 14.43 -4.70 18.71
C PRO A 383 14.56 -4.13 20.13
N LEU A 384 15.25 -3.00 20.30
CA LEU A 384 15.39 -2.28 21.57
C LEU A 384 14.05 -1.97 22.27
N HIS A 385 12.97 -1.89 21.50
CA HIS A 385 11.62 -1.57 21.96
C HIS A 385 10.74 -2.78 22.29
N ILE A 386 11.24 -4.02 22.13
CA ILE A 386 10.45 -5.23 22.39
C ILE A 386 11.25 -6.39 23.01
N ASP A 387 12.53 -6.52 22.67
CA ASP A 387 13.40 -7.61 23.14
C ASP A 387 14.22 -7.14 24.36
N PRO A 388 14.02 -7.73 25.55
CA PRO A 388 14.78 -7.38 26.76
C PRO A 388 16.30 -7.55 26.58
N SER A 389 16.75 -8.58 25.85
CA SER A 389 18.18 -8.86 25.65
C SER A 389 18.83 -7.74 24.82
N PHE A 390 18.15 -7.30 23.77
CA PHE A 390 18.63 -6.20 22.93
C PHE A 390 18.54 -4.85 23.64
N SER A 391 17.50 -4.64 24.46
CA SER A 391 17.37 -3.42 25.27
C SER A 391 18.53 -3.29 26.27
N ALA A 392 18.92 -4.40 26.90
CA ALA A 392 20.07 -4.47 27.80
C ALA A 392 21.39 -4.10 27.10
N MET A 393 21.59 -4.56 25.85
CA MET A 393 22.74 -4.15 25.03
C MET A 393 22.76 -2.64 24.74
N GLY A 394 21.59 -2.03 24.61
CA GLY A 394 21.42 -0.57 24.46
C GLY A 394 21.54 0.23 25.77
N GLY A 395 21.84 -0.43 26.89
CA GLY A 395 21.99 0.19 28.21
C GLY A 395 20.66 0.43 28.95
N PHE A 396 19.56 -0.19 28.52
CA PHE A 396 18.27 -0.11 29.18
C PHE A 396 17.94 -1.42 29.88
N LYS A 397 17.46 -1.34 31.12
CA LYS A 397 17.08 -2.54 31.89
C LYS A 397 15.90 -3.29 31.27
N ASP A 398 14.96 -2.55 30.70
CA ASP A 398 13.71 -3.05 30.13
C ASP A 398 13.46 -2.37 28.77
N PRO A 399 12.72 -3.01 27.84
CA PRO A 399 12.27 -2.38 26.60
C PRO A 399 11.61 -1.03 26.84
N ILE A 400 12.10 0.00 26.16
CA ILE A 400 11.59 1.38 26.28
C ILE A 400 10.57 1.67 25.17
N LEU A 401 9.65 2.60 25.41
CA LEU A 401 8.77 3.14 24.38
C LEU A 401 9.56 3.99 23.38
N HIS A 402 9.18 3.93 22.11
CA HIS A 402 9.76 4.77 21.07
C HIS A 402 9.61 6.26 21.41
N GLY A 403 10.70 7.03 21.28
CA GLY A 403 10.63 8.48 21.47
C GLY A 403 9.68 9.15 20.46
N LEU A 404 9.60 8.62 19.23
CA LEU A 404 8.66 9.07 18.21
C LEU A 404 7.20 8.71 18.53
N CYS A 405 6.96 7.67 19.32
CA CYS A 405 5.62 7.37 19.86
C CYS A 405 5.20 8.47 20.85
N SER A 406 6.07 8.82 21.80
CA SER A 406 5.82 9.91 22.77
C SER A 406 5.60 11.26 22.07
N PHE A 407 6.34 11.51 20.99
CA PHE A 407 6.16 12.66 20.10
C PHE A 407 4.78 12.66 19.42
N GLY A 408 4.33 11.50 18.91
CA GLY A 408 2.99 11.34 18.34
C GLY A 408 1.88 11.64 19.37
N PHE A 409 2.04 11.16 20.60
CA PHE A 409 1.14 11.49 21.72
C PHE A 409 1.05 12.99 22.00
N ALA A 410 2.19 13.67 22.10
CA ALA A 410 2.21 15.11 22.32
C ALA A 410 1.54 15.87 21.15
N SER A 411 1.79 15.45 19.91
CA SER A 411 1.21 16.06 18.72
C SER A 411 -0.31 15.94 18.67
N ARG A 412 -0.89 14.77 19.00
CA ARG A 412 -2.35 14.61 19.03
C ARG A 412 -3.00 15.43 20.15
N HIS A 413 -2.35 15.58 21.30
CA HIS A 413 -2.86 16.43 22.38
C HIS A 413 -2.98 17.89 21.91
N ILE A 414 -1.98 18.37 21.16
CA ILE A 414 -1.99 19.73 20.59
C ILE A 414 -3.04 19.86 19.49
N LEU A 415 -3.15 18.87 18.60
CA LEU A 415 -4.19 18.85 17.56
C LEU A 415 -5.60 18.91 18.17
N LYS A 416 -5.85 18.09 19.20
CA LYS A 416 -7.13 18.10 19.92
C LYS A 416 -7.39 19.45 20.57
N GLN A 417 -6.41 20.00 21.28
CA GLN A 417 -6.58 21.20 22.08
C GLN A 417 -6.66 22.49 21.27
N TYR A 418 -5.90 22.61 20.18
CA TYR A 418 -5.69 23.87 19.47
C TYR A 418 -6.02 23.86 17.98
N ALA A 419 -6.39 22.70 17.43
CA ALA A 419 -6.75 22.56 16.02
C ALA A 419 -8.07 21.80 15.81
N ASN A 420 -8.88 21.54 16.85
CA ASN A 420 -10.11 20.74 16.77
C ASN A 420 -9.91 19.40 16.06
N ASN A 421 -8.76 18.75 16.31
CA ASN A 421 -8.32 17.55 15.62
C ASN A 421 -8.25 17.66 14.09
N ASP A 422 -8.21 18.86 13.50
CA ASP A 422 -8.03 19.05 12.06
C ASP A 422 -6.55 18.96 11.65
N PRO A 423 -6.15 17.92 10.90
CA PRO A 423 -4.77 17.73 10.44
C PRO A 423 -4.31 18.79 9.45
N ALA A 424 -5.24 19.40 8.70
CA ALA A 424 -4.92 20.40 7.68
C ALA A 424 -4.31 21.67 8.31
N ARG A 425 -4.59 21.91 9.60
CA ARG A 425 -4.02 23.02 10.37
C ARG A 425 -2.59 22.77 10.84
N PHE A 426 -2.07 21.56 10.72
CA PHE A 426 -0.75 21.22 11.25
C PHE A 426 0.36 21.57 10.26
N CYS A 427 1.19 22.55 10.60
CA CYS A 427 2.26 23.01 9.71
C CYS A 427 3.60 22.34 10.03
N ALA A 428 4.06 22.42 11.28
CA ALA A 428 5.36 21.88 11.66
C ALA A 428 5.40 21.48 13.13
N ILE A 429 6.33 20.59 13.47
CA ILE A 429 6.63 20.23 14.86
C ILE A 429 8.13 20.04 15.06
N LYS A 430 8.64 20.50 16.19
CA LYS A 430 10.01 20.32 16.63
C LYS A 430 10.01 19.97 18.11
N VAL A 431 10.88 19.05 18.52
CA VAL A 431 11.03 18.66 19.93
C VAL A 431 12.38 18.02 20.17
N ARG A 432 12.87 18.03 21.41
CA ARG A 432 14.02 17.23 21.82
C ARG A 432 13.58 16.06 22.69
N LEU A 433 14.01 14.85 22.31
CA LEU A 433 13.89 13.65 23.15
C LEU A 433 14.96 13.69 24.25
N VAL A 434 14.54 13.69 25.51
CA VAL A 434 15.44 13.90 26.67
C VAL A 434 15.69 12.61 27.43
N LYS A 435 14.62 11.90 27.79
CA LYS A 435 14.66 10.66 28.58
C LYS A 435 13.74 9.60 27.98
N PRO A 436 14.08 8.31 28.13
CA PRO A 436 13.20 7.21 27.72
C PRO A 436 11.91 7.20 28.54
N VAL A 437 10.88 6.61 27.97
CA VAL A 437 9.60 6.31 28.63
C VAL A 437 9.50 4.80 28.74
N LEU A 438 9.20 4.29 29.92
CA LEU A 438 8.95 2.86 30.08
C LEU A 438 7.48 2.55 29.73
N PRO A 439 7.19 1.41 29.09
CA PRO A 439 5.82 0.94 28.91
C PRO A 439 5.04 0.96 30.24
N GLY A 440 3.79 1.41 30.21
CA GLY A 440 2.96 1.57 31.42
C GLY A 440 3.07 2.95 32.12
N GLN A 441 4.12 3.74 31.86
CA GLN A 441 4.28 5.06 32.49
C GLN A 441 3.39 6.13 31.86
N SER A 442 2.65 6.88 32.67
CA SER A 442 1.75 7.90 32.15
C SER A 442 2.50 9.13 31.67
N LEU A 443 2.19 9.59 30.46
CA LEU A 443 2.70 10.82 29.89
C LEU A 443 1.75 11.98 30.12
N GLN A 444 2.31 13.12 30.50
CA GLN A 444 1.60 14.38 30.66
C GLN A 444 2.19 15.40 29.69
N THR A 445 1.36 15.97 28.81
CA THR A 445 1.76 17.06 27.91
C THR A 445 1.33 18.39 28.51
N GLU A 446 2.32 19.24 28.75
CA GLU A 446 2.13 20.63 29.16
C GLU A 446 2.32 21.51 27.92
N MET A 447 1.38 22.41 27.67
CA MET A 447 1.37 23.21 26.43
C MET A 447 0.97 24.67 26.70
N TRP A 448 1.53 25.57 25.88
CA TRP A 448 1.37 27.02 25.97
C TRP A 448 1.36 27.59 24.54
N LYS A 449 0.37 28.43 24.20
CA LYS A 449 0.18 28.95 22.84
C LYS A 449 0.65 30.40 22.75
N GLU A 450 1.45 30.70 21.73
CA GLU A 450 1.91 32.04 21.34
C GLU A 450 1.62 32.26 19.84
N GLY A 451 0.58 33.05 19.54
CA GLY A 451 0.10 33.22 18.16
C GLY A 451 -0.26 31.88 17.53
N ASN A 452 0.38 31.55 16.40
CA ASN A 452 0.19 30.29 15.69
C ASN A 452 1.10 29.15 16.16
N ARG A 453 1.98 29.40 17.15
CA ARG A 453 2.89 28.40 17.71
C ARG A 453 2.38 27.90 19.05
N VAL A 454 2.26 26.59 19.19
CA VAL A 454 1.99 25.91 20.46
C VAL A 454 3.28 25.29 20.95
N HIS A 455 3.87 25.89 21.96
CA HIS A 455 5.00 25.30 22.66
C HIS A 455 4.54 24.20 23.62
N PHE A 456 5.38 23.19 23.81
CA PHE A 456 5.04 22.07 24.67
C PHE A 456 6.26 21.36 25.27
N GLN A 457 5.99 20.62 26.33
CA GLN A 457 6.90 19.62 26.90
C GLN A 457 6.10 18.40 27.39
N CYS A 458 6.77 17.26 27.55
CA CYS A 458 6.16 16.08 28.13
C CYS A 458 6.97 15.56 29.30
N LYS A 459 6.26 15.11 30.34
CA LYS A 459 6.82 14.48 31.53
C LYS A 459 6.17 13.13 31.77
N VAL A 460 6.90 12.23 32.43
CA VAL A 460 6.30 11.07 33.09
C VAL A 460 5.58 11.57 34.34
N LYS A 461 4.26 11.38 34.41
CA LYS A 461 3.41 11.90 35.48
C LYS A 461 3.85 11.39 36.85
N GLU A 462 4.24 10.13 36.93
CA GLU A 462 4.61 9.45 38.17
C GLU A 462 5.94 9.96 38.75
N THR A 463 6.86 10.44 37.90
CA THR A 463 8.22 10.81 38.32
C THR A 463 8.53 12.30 38.13
N GLY A 464 7.67 13.04 37.44
CA GLY A 464 7.91 14.42 37.00
C GLY A 464 9.05 14.57 35.97
N SER A 465 9.69 13.48 35.55
CA SER A 465 10.85 13.54 34.65
C SER A 465 10.45 13.97 33.25
N LEU A 466 11.12 15.00 32.72
CA LEU A 466 10.97 15.44 31.34
C LEU A 466 11.45 14.36 30.35
N THR A 467 10.58 14.02 29.40
CA THR A 467 10.85 13.08 28.30
C THR A 467 10.94 13.81 26.97
N LEU A 468 10.12 14.85 26.80
CA LEU A 468 10.18 15.79 25.68
C LEU A 468 10.43 17.20 26.20
N SER A 469 11.38 17.92 25.62
CA SER A 469 11.68 19.32 25.99
C SER A 469 11.88 20.22 24.78
N GLY A 470 11.74 21.53 24.98
CA GLY A 470 11.92 22.53 23.92
C GLY A 470 11.02 22.30 22.72
N GLY A 471 9.82 21.75 22.95
CA GLY A 471 8.88 21.38 21.92
C GLY A 471 8.08 22.58 21.43
N TYR A 472 7.77 22.61 20.14
CA TYR A 472 6.72 23.46 19.60
C TYR A 472 6.06 22.83 18.38
N VAL A 473 4.80 23.21 18.14
CA VAL A 473 4.02 22.94 16.94
C VAL A 473 3.64 24.29 16.32
N ASP A 474 3.92 24.48 15.03
CA ASP A 474 3.34 25.57 14.25
C ASP A 474 2.03 25.10 13.63
N LEU A 475 0.98 25.90 13.78
CA LEU A 475 -0.32 25.71 13.14
C LEU A 475 -0.51 26.73 12.01
N TYR A 476 -1.29 26.39 11.00
CA TYR A 476 -1.80 27.36 10.05
C TYR A 476 -2.93 28.20 10.68
N GLU A 477 -3.09 29.44 10.21
CA GLU A 477 -4.17 30.33 10.62
C GLU A 477 -5.53 29.76 10.20
N ASP A 478 -6.56 30.00 11.00
CA ASP A 478 -7.94 29.73 10.58
C ASP A 478 -8.25 30.61 9.37
N GLN A 479 -8.53 30.00 8.20
CA GLN A 479 -9.07 30.73 7.05
C GLN A 479 -10.55 31.12 7.22
N THR A 480 -11.06 31.12 8.45
CA THR A 480 -12.43 31.50 8.81
C THR A 480 -12.43 32.43 10.02
N SER A 481 -11.87 33.63 9.87
CA SER A 481 -12.20 34.74 10.76
C SER A 481 -13.45 35.46 10.24
N ASP A 482 -14.63 34.95 10.57
CA ASP A 482 -15.82 35.79 10.69
C ASP A 482 -16.39 35.58 12.11
N PRO A 483 -16.30 36.57 13.03
CA PRO A 483 -16.57 36.39 14.46
C PRO A 483 -18.06 36.36 14.83
N LYS A 484 -18.89 35.67 14.04
CA LYS A 484 -20.29 35.34 14.34
C LYS A 484 -20.67 33.96 13.78
N ALA A 485 -19.98 32.92 14.22
CA ALA A 485 -20.51 31.56 14.12
C ALA A 485 -20.77 31.03 15.53
N LEU A 486 -22.04 30.70 15.77
CA LEU A 486 -22.60 30.35 17.06
C LEU A 486 -21.91 29.13 17.70
N GLN A 487 -22.03 29.09 19.03
CA GLN A 487 -21.78 27.91 19.87
C GLN A 487 -22.32 26.62 19.20
N PRO A 488 -21.63 25.47 19.33
CA PRO A 488 -22.12 24.22 18.78
C PRO A 488 -23.40 23.82 19.52
N ALA A 489 -24.54 24.05 18.87
CA ALA A 489 -25.80 23.39 19.19
C ALA A 489 -25.69 21.91 18.80
N ALA A 490 -26.37 21.07 19.57
CA ALA A 490 -26.32 19.61 19.61
C ALA A 490 -26.29 18.91 18.23
N ASP A 491 -25.73 17.69 18.22
CA ASP A 491 -25.73 16.73 17.10
C ASP A 491 -27.16 16.54 16.52
N LEU A 492 -27.48 17.29 15.47
CA LEU A 492 -28.73 17.16 14.72
C LEU A 492 -28.58 16.05 13.68
N GLN A 493 -29.49 15.08 13.68
CA GLN A 493 -29.42 13.95 12.74
C GLN A 493 -29.68 14.39 11.29
N SER A 494 -30.48 15.46 11.12
CA SER A 494 -30.74 16.08 9.82
C SER A 494 -29.49 16.49 9.05
N ARG A 495 -28.36 16.74 9.74
CA ARG A 495 -27.09 17.10 9.10
C ARG A 495 -26.56 16.01 8.17
N LEU A 496 -26.76 14.74 8.50
CA LEU A 496 -26.32 13.61 7.66
C LEU A 496 -27.09 13.59 6.33
N VAL A 497 -28.39 13.87 6.38
CA VAL A 497 -29.25 13.93 5.19
C VAL A 497 -28.88 15.13 4.31
N PHE A 498 -28.62 16.30 4.90
CA PHE A 498 -28.15 17.46 4.13
C PHE A 498 -26.75 17.23 3.55
N ALA A 499 -25.84 16.55 4.26
CA ALA A 499 -24.53 16.19 3.73
C ALA A 499 -24.64 15.30 2.47
N GLU A 500 -25.54 14.30 2.48
CA GLU A 500 -25.82 13.46 1.29
C GLU A 500 -26.39 14.27 0.13
N ILE A 501 -27.36 15.14 0.40
CA ILE A 501 -27.92 16.05 -0.61
C ILE A 501 -26.81 16.93 -1.21
N GLY A 502 -25.91 17.45 -0.38
CA GLY A 502 -24.75 18.23 -0.81
C GLY A 502 -23.82 17.45 -1.74
N ARG A 503 -23.49 16.19 -1.39
CA ARG A 503 -22.68 15.30 -2.24
C ARG A 503 -23.32 15.07 -3.60
N ARG A 504 -24.64 14.86 -3.64
CA ARG A 504 -25.38 14.64 -4.90
C ARG A 504 -25.39 15.88 -5.79
N ILE A 505 -25.54 17.07 -5.20
CA ILE A 505 -25.46 18.34 -5.92
C ILE A 505 -24.05 18.55 -6.49
N GLN A 506 -22.99 18.20 -5.76
CA GLN A 506 -21.63 18.24 -6.31
C GLN A 506 -21.42 17.27 -7.47
N ALA A 507 -21.98 16.06 -7.39
CA ALA A 507 -21.80 15.02 -8.41
C ALA A 507 -22.66 15.23 -9.68
N SER A 508 -23.86 15.80 -9.57
CA SER A 508 -24.84 15.86 -10.67
C SER A 508 -25.67 17.15 -10.70
N GLY A 509 -25.19 18.22 -10.08
CA GLY A 509 -25.95 19.44 -9.84
C GLY A 509 -26.45 20.14 -11.11
N ALA A 510 -25.68 20.15 -12.21
CA ALA A 510 -26.13 20.76 -13.47
C ALA A 510 -27.42 20.09 -14.02
N GLY A 511 -27.52 18.76 -13.93
CA GLY A 511 -28.72 18.03 -14.33
C GLY A 511 -29.89 18.23 -13.37
N LEU A 512 -29.61 18.37 -12.07
CA LEU A 512 -30.62 18.67 -11.06
C LEU A 512 -31.19 20.09 -11.22
N VAL A 513 -30.33 21.07 -11.54
CA VAL A 513 -30.75 22.46 -11.83
C VAL A 513 -31.67 22.49 -13.05
N GLU A 514 -31.35 21.76 -14.12
CA GLU A 514 -32.19 21.71 -15.33
C GLU A 514 -33.59 21.14 -15.05
N GLN A 515 -33.68 20.12 -14.20
CA GLN A 515 -34.94 19.45 -13.89
C GLN A 515 -35.79 20.21 -12.86
N VAL A 516 -35.14 20.80 -11.85
CA VAL A 516 -35.84 21.39 -10.70
C VAL A 516 -36.11 22.89 -10.91
N LYS A 517 -35.08 23.70 -11.21
CA LYS A 517 -35.15 25.16 -11.43
C LYS A 517 -35.77 25.93 -10.26
N GLY A 518 -35.32 25.67 -9.03
CA GLY A 518 -35.92 26.22 -7.81
C GLY A 518 -35.00 26.32 -6.60
N VAL A 519 -35.30 27.25 -5.68
CA VAL A 519 -34.63 27.37 -4.39
C VAL A 519 -35.54 26.91 -3.25
N PHE A 520 -35.06 25.99 -2.42
CA PHE A 520 -35.78 25.41 -1.27
C PHE A 520 -35.12 25.84 0.03
N GLY A 521 -35.86 26.54 0.88
CA GLY A 521 -35.45 26.85 2.26
C GLY A 521 -36.01 25.83 3.24
N TRP A 522 -35.20 25.42 4.19
CA TRP A 522 -35.54 24.44 5.22
C TRP A 522 -35.33 25.02 6.61
N GLU A 523 -36.31 24.79 7.48
CA GLU A 523 -36.26 25.10 8.90
C GLU A 523 -36.36 23.80 9.68
N ILE A 524 -35.25 23.38 10.30
CA ILE A 524 -35.18 22.20 11.15
C ILE A 524 -35.51 22.62 12.57
N THR A 525 -36.46 21.92 13.18
CA THR A 525 -36.96 22.21 14.51
C THR A 525 -36.70 21.09 15.50
N GLN A 526 -36.43 21.42 16.76
CA GLN A 526 -36.39 20.48 17.87
C GLN A 526 -37.23 21.09 18.99
N ASP A 527 -38.13 20.30 19.58
CA ASP A 527 -39.10 20.77 20.59
C ASP A 527 -39.88 22.04 20.16
N GLY A 528 -40.21 22.12 18.87
CA GLY A 528 -40.98 23.23 18.27
C GLY A 528 -40.20 24.53 18.04
N LYS A 529 -38.89 24.56 18.32
CA LYS A 529 -38.01 25.71 18.03
C LYS A 529 -37.09 25.42 16.86
N THR A 530 -36.87 26.38 15.98
CA THR A 530 -35.90 26.26 14.89
C THR A 530 -34.49 26.19 15.46
N VAL A 531 -33.80 25.09 15.18
CA VAL A 531 -32.43 24.79 15.64
C VAL A 531 -31.42 24.85 14.50
N ALA A 532 -31.85 24.69 13.25
CA ALA A 532 -31.01 24.90 12.07
C ALA A 532 -31.84 25.38 10.87
N GLN A 533 -31.18 26.07 9.94
CA GLN A 533 -31.77 26.47 8.66
C GLN A 533 -30.84 26.02 7.53
N TRP A 534 -31.42 25.57 6.42
CA TRP A 534 -30.67 25.12 5.25
C TRP A 534 -31.29 25.67 3.98
N THR A 535 -30.47 25.86 2.96
CA THR A 535 -30.92 26.29 1.64
C THR A 535 -30.35 25.38 0.57
N ILE A 536 -31.24 24.85 -0.27
CA ILE A 536 -30.91 24.10 -1.48
C ILE A 536 -31.23 25.00 -2.67
N ASP A 537 -30.20 25.51 -3.35
CA ASP A 537 -30.33 26.26 -4.59
C ASP A 537 -30.15 25.31 -5.78
N LEU A 538 -31.23 25.00 -6.49
CA LEU A 538 -31.20 24.28 -7.77
C LEU A 538 -31.77 25.17 -8.89
N LYS A 539 -31.55 26.47 -8.78
CA LYS A 539 -31.98 27.48 -9.75
C LYS A 539 -30.78 28.14 -10.43
N ASN A 540 -29.69 28.31 -9.69
CA ASN A 540 -28.51 29.04 -10.13
C ASN A 540 -27.27 28.14 -10.26
N GLY A 541 -26.39 28.50 -11.21
CA GLY A 541 -25.10 27.83 -11.40
C GLY A 541 -25.22 26.32 -11.62
N ALA A 542 -24.35 25.56 -10.97
CA ALA A 542 -24.39 24.09 -10.94
C ALA A 542 -25.22 23.55 -9.76
N GLY A 543 -25.96 24.42 -9.05
CA GLY A 543 -26.66 24.10 -7.82
C GLY A 543 -25.74 24.15 -6.59
N ALA A 544 -26.32 24.46 -5.43
CA ALA A 544 -25.59 24.61 -4.17
C ALA A 544 -26.45 24.22 -2.97
N LEU A 545 -25.79 23.73 -1.92
CA LEU A 545 -26.37 23.56 -0.58
C LEU A 545 -25.57 24.44 0.39
N HIS A 546 -26.25 25.18 1.26
CA HIS A 546 -25.60 25.89 2.35
C HIS A 546 -26.43 25.88 3.64
N GLU A 547 -25.75 25.87 4.79
CA GLU A 547 -26.35 26.08 6.11
C GLU A 547 -26.59 27.57 6.31
N GLY A 548 -27.79 27.93 6.76
CA GLY A 548 -28.25 29.30 6.95
C GLY A 548 -29.47 29.66 6.09
N PRO A 549 -30.18 30.74 6.48
CA PRO A 549 -31.32 31.23 5.71
C PRO A 549 -30.87 31.71 4.33
N TYR A 550 -31.70 31.47 3.32
CA TYR A 550 -31.48 32.04 2.01
C TYR A 550 -31.56 33.57 2.09
N SER A 551 -30.59 34.25 1.46
CA SER A 551 -30.51 35.72 1.48
C SER A 551 -31.62 36.41 0.68
N GLY A 552 -32.42 35.66 -0.08
CA GLY A 552 -33.62 36.13 -0.79
C GLY A 552 -34.90 35.37 -0.40
N LYS A 553 -35.97 35.51 -1.19
CA LYS A 553 -37.20 34.73 -0.99
C LYS A 553 -37.03 33.35 -1.63
N ALA A 554 -37.03 32.29 -0.81
CA ALA A 554 -37.03 30.92 -1.32
C ALA A 554 -38.33 30.66 -2.13
N ASP A 555 -38.22 29.89 -3.21
CA ASP A 555 -39.38 29.53 -4.03
C ASP A 555 -40.30 28.56 -3.25
N VAL A 556 -39.72 27.73 -2.38
CA VAL A 556 -40.42 26.82 -1.45
C VAL A 556 -39.75 26.90 -0.08
N SER A 557 -40.54 26.97 0.99
CA SER A 557 -40.07 26.93 2.38
C SER A 557 -40.70 25.78 3.14
N ILE A 558 -39.89 25.01 3.85
CA ILE A 558 -40.28 23.76 4.47
C ILE A 558 -39.85 23.79 5.94
N ALA A 559 -40.81 23.58 6.85
CA ALA A 559 -40.51 23.42 8.27
C ALA A 559 -40.79 21.99 8.70
N VAL A 560 -39.82 21.37 9.39
CA VAL A 560 -39.86 19.96 9.80
C VAL A 560 -39.07 19.76 11.10
N SER A 561 -39.45 18.78 11.92
CA SER A 561 -38.66 18.43 13.11
C SER A 561 -37.44 17.60 12.72
N ASP A 562 -36.33 17.69 13.48
CA ASP A 562 -35.12 16.89 13.22
C ASP A 562 -35.44 15.38 13.18
N ALA A 563 -36.30 14.92 14.10
CA ALA A 563 -36.78 13.54 14.16
C ALA A 563 -37.68 13.15 12.96
N ASP A 564 -38.62 14.02 12.56
CA ASP A 564 -39.49 13.73 11.41
C ASP A 564 -38.74 13.85 10.07
N PHE A 565 -37.67 14.64 10.01
CA PHE A 565 -36.81 14.75 8.82
C PHE A 565 -36.07 13.46 8.52
N MET A 566 -35.67 12.71 9.55
CA MET A 566 -35.14 11.36 9.38
C MET A 566 -36.22 10.37 8.93
N ALA A 567 -37.46 10.54 9.38
CA ALA A 567 -38.58 9.69 8.99
C ALA A 567 -39.14 9.97 7.58
N LEU A 568 -38.72 11.08 6.93
CA LEU A 568 -39.14 11.44 5.57
C LEU A 568 -38.66 10.46 4.49
N ALA A 569 -37.71 9.58 4.82
CA ALA A 569 -37.42 8.39 4.02
C ALA A 569 -38.63 7.45 3.86
N PHE A 570 -39.69 7.58 4.68
CA PHE A 570 -40.78 6.59 4.69
C PHE A 570 -42.24 7.07 4.67
N MET A 571 -42.63 8.34 4.82
CA MET A 571 -44.04 8.75 4.57
C MET A 571 -44.24 10.22 4.18
N ALA A 572 -44.97 10.46 3.08
CA ALA A 572 -45.49 11.77 2.67
C ALA A 572 -46.72 12.14 3.52
N GLY A 573 -46.56 13.02 4.52
CA GLY A 573 -47.71 13.48 5.30
C GLY A 573 -47.47 14.50 6.43
N LYS A 574 -46.22 14.74 6.84
CA LYS A 574 -45.89 15.62 8.00
C LYS A 574 -45.20 16.94 7.67
N LEU A 575 -45.03 17.28 6.39
CA LEU A 575 -44.31 18.50 5.98
C LEU A 575 -45.22 19.74 5.97
N LYS A 576 -44.79 20.80 6.66
CA LYS A 576 -45.37 22.15 6.47
C LYS A 576 -44.65 22.84 5.33
N ILE A 577 -45.25 22.83 4.15
CA ILE A 577 -44.73 23.47 2.93
C ILE A 577 -45.43 24.81 2.69
N LYS A 578 -44.66 25.86 2.43
CA LYS A 578 -45.13 27.18 2.01
C LYS A 578 -44.43 27.58 0.71
N GLY A 579 -45.07 28.41 -0.12
CA GLY A 579 -44.51 28.86 -1.40
C GLY A 579 -45.08 28.10 -2.60
N ASN A 580 -44.27 27.87 -3.64
CA ASN A 580 -44.71 27.25 -4.89
C ASN A 580 -44.93 25.74 -4.74
N ILE A 581 -46.18 25.34 -4.52
CA ILE A 581 -46.57 23.95 -4.23
C ILE A 581 -46.20 22.99 -5.37
N MET A 582 -46.32 23.41 -6.64
CA MET A 582 -45.93 22.56 -7.78
C MET A 582 -44.42 22.31 -7.81
N LEU A 583 -43.62 23.30 -7.40
CA LEU A 583 -42.18 23.15 -7.27
C LEU A 583 -41.82 22.25 -6.08
N GLY A 584 -42.63 22.31 -5.02
CA GLY A 584 -42.55 21.39 -3.88
C GLY A 584 -42.68 19.92 -4.28
N GLN A 585 -43.50 19.58 -5.29
CA GLN A 585 -43.61 18.19 -5.77
C GLN A 585 -42.31 17.64 -6.39
N LYS A 586 -41.38 18.50 -6.79
CA LYS A 586 -40.06 18.09 -7.31
C LYS A 586 -39.05 17.74 -6.21
N LEU A 587 -39.41 17.90 -4.92
CA LEU A 587 -38.59 17.45 -3.80
C LEU A 587 -38.26 15.96 -3.88
N ASP A 588 -39.17 15.15 -4.41
CA ASP A 588 -38.92 13.72 -4.62
C ASP A 588 -37.69 13.48 -5.50
N ILE A 589 -37.42 14.32 -6.51
CA ILE A 589 -36.23 14.18 -7.36
C ILE A 589 -34.96 14.34 -6.52
N ILE A 590 -34.98 15.24 -5.53
CA ILE A 590 -33.86 15.54 -4.63
C ILE A 590 -33.70 14.44 -3.57
N LEU A 591 -34.82 13.91 -3.04
CA LEU A 591 -34.84 13.00 -1.89
C LEU A 591 -34.92 11.50 -2.24
N LYS A 592 -35.24 11.11 -3.51
CA LYS A 592 -35.55 9.71 -3.91
C LYS A 592 -34.51 8.67 -3.54
N ASP A 593 -33.23 9.02 -3.63
CA ASP A 593 -32.11 8.08 -3.39
C ASP A 593 -31.54 8.21 -1.97
N VAL A 594 -31.93 9.26 -1.24
CA VAL A 594 -31.59 9.41 0.18
C VAL A 594 -32.39 8.43 1.04
N ALA A 595 -33.58 8.01 0.57
CA ALA A 595 -34.46 7.06 1.24
C ALA A 595 -33.97 5.58 1.24
N LYS A 596 -32.76 5.30 0.74
CA LYS A 596 -32.14 3.96 0.76
C LYS A 596 -31.03 3.83 1.82
N LEU A 597 -30.72 4.91 2.55
CA LEU A 597 -29.95 4.92 3.79
C LEU A 597 -30.89 4.57 4.96
#